data_AF-A0A3M1FKP2-F1
#
_entry.id   AF-A0A3M1FKP2-F1
#
_cell.length_a   1.000
_cell.length_b   1.000
_cell.length_c   1.000
_cell.angle_alpha   90.00
_cell.angle_beta   90.00
_cell.angle_gamma   90.00
#
_symmetry.space_group_name_H-M   'P 1'
#
loop_
_entity.id
_entity.type
_entity.pdbx_description
1 polymer ?
#
loop_
_entity_poly.entity_id
_entity_poly.type
_entity_poly.pdbx_seq_one_letter_code
_entity_poly.pdbx_strand_id
1 'polypeptide(L)'
;ARFECYQPQYSLVVRDIEEEIIPVCQLKGLGVAVWSPLAGGFLTGKYRPGQRVAPGARSEEGWAYPQRYFAANADESLAVLLEVAEELGRSPAQVAIRWVLEQPAITSAIVGARTLEQARDNFLAGGWKLPGDALERLNEVSRLPERYPKAMEKSMRERRAQALNMPSL
;
A
#
# COMPACT_ATOMS: atom_id res chain seq x y z
N ALA A 1 -8.87 -0.61 30.83
CA ALA A 1 -8.07 -0.01 29.74
C ALA A 1 -8.89 -0.04 28.46
N ARG A 2 -8.81 1.00 27.61
CA ARG A 2 -9.49 1.08 26.30
C ARG A 2 -8.51 0.69 25.19
N PHE A 3 -8.98 0.02 24.15
CA PHE A 3 -8.18 -0.29 22.95
C PHE A 3 -8.10 0.97 22.07
N GLU A 4 -6.89 1.42 21.74
CA GLU A 4 -6.65 2.72 21.08
C GLU A 4 -5.99 2.60 19.71
N CYS A 5 -5.19 1.55 19.48
CA CYS A 5 -4.32 1.46 18.32
C CYS A 5 -4.21 0.03 17.83
N TYR A 6 -4.32 -0.13 16.51
CA TYR A 6 -4.09 -1.39 15.83
C TYR A 6 -2.80 -1.32 15.00
N GLN A 7 -2.03 -2.41 14.99
CA GLN A 7 -0.73 -2.49 14.31
C GLN A 7 -0.72 -3.56 13.21
N PRO A 8 -1.23 -3.26 12.00
CA PRO A 8 -1.24 -4.18 10.86
C PRO A 8 -0.04 -4.03 9.92
N GLN A 9 0.13 -5.03 9.05
CA GLN A 9 0.96 -4.88 7.85
C GLN A 9 0.25 -3.96 6.86
N TYR A 10 0.97 -3.02 6.26
CA TYR A 10 0.41 -2.21 5.19
C TYR A 10 1.51 -1.59 4.32
N SER A 11 1.35 -1.71 3.01
CA SER A 11 2.28 -1.15 2.00
C SER A 11 1.60 -1.14 0.63
N LEU A 12 2.24 -0.57 -0.39
CA LEU A 12 1.75 -0.64 -1.78
C LEU A 12 1.47 -2.07 -2.25
N VAL A 13 2.15 -3.07 -1.71
CA VAL A 13 2.00 -4.47 -2.18
C VAL A 13 1.22 -5.35 -1.21
N VAL A 14 0.74 -4.80 -0.09
CA VAL A 14 -0.09 -5.51 0.91
C VAL A 14 -1.13 -4.53 1.44
N ARG A 15 -2.35 -4.60 0.90
CA ARG A 15 -3.45 -3.64 1.15
C ARG A 15 -4.71 -4.26 1.74
N ASP A 16 -4.67 -5.55 2.12
CA ASP A 16 -5.84 -6.34 2.53
C ASP A 16 -6.67 -5.72 3.67
N ILE A 17 -6.03 -4.97 4.57
CA ILE A 17 -6.71 -4.32 5.70
C ILE A 17 -7.70 -3.23 5.28
N GLU A 18 -7.61 -2.71 4.05
CA GLU A 18 -8.51 -1.68 3.53
C GLU A 18 -9.96 -2.14 3.41
N GLU A 19 -10.18 -3.45 3.26
CA GLU A 19 -11.51 -3.96 2.94
C GLU A 19 -12.50 -3.84 4.11
N GLU A 20 -12.02 -4.14 5.32
CA GLU A 20 -12.84 -4.22 6.54
C GLU A 20 -12.19 -3.53 7.74
N ILE A 21 -10.89 -3.72 7.95
CA ILE A 21 -10.23 -3.28 9.18
C ILE A 21 -10.08 -1.76 9.22
N ILE A 22 -9.64 -1.14 8.13
CA ILE A 22 -9.53 0.31 8.02
C ILE A 22 -10.88 1.00 8.27
N PRO A 23 -11.99 0.60 7.62
CA PRO A 23 -13.33 1.14 7.93
C PRO A 23 -13.70 1.02 9.41
N VAL A 24 -13.41 -0.12 10.05
CA VAL A 24 -13.68 -0.32 11.49
C VAL A 24 -12.82 0.59 12.36
N CYS A 25 -11.53 0.73 12.05
CA CYS A 25 -10.64 1.63 12.78
C CYS A 25 -11.12 3.08 12.69
N GLN A 26 -11.51 3.55 11.50
CA GLN A 26 -12.08 4.88 11.32
C GLN A 26 -13.38 5.06 12.10
N LEU A 27 -14.32 4.11 11.99
CA LEU A 27 -15.60 4.16 12.70
C LEU A 27 -15.44 4.22 14.22
N LYS A 28 -14.41 3.55 14.75
CA LYS A 28 -14.14 3.47 16.20
C LYS A 28 -13.15 4.52 16.69
N GLY A 29 -12.63 5.38 15.81
CA GLY A 29 -11.61 6.38 16.17
C GLY A 29 -10.31 5.75 16.66
N LEU A 30 -9.93 4.61 16.12
CA LEU A 30 -8.68 3.90 16.46
C LEU A 30 -7.53 4.41 15.59
N GLY A 31 -6.37 4.59 16.21
CA GLY A 31 -5.14 4.82 15.47
C GLY A 31 -4.69 3.55 14.73
N VAL A 32 -4.00 3.74 13.61
CA VAL A 32 -3.39 2.64 12.84
C VAL A 32 -1.89 2.91 12.69
N ALA A 33 -1.08 2.10 13.36
CA ALA A 33 0.37 2.17 13.32
C ALA A 33 0.92 1.02 12.50
N VAL A 34 1.23 1.24 11.23
CA VAL A 34 1.52 0.12 10.30
C VAL A 34 2.94 -0.39 10.42
N TRP A 35 3.13 -1.70 10.23
CA TRP A 35 4.45 -2.31 10.08
C TRP A 35 4.72 -2.72 8.63
N SER A 36 6.01 -2.83 8.28
CA SER A 36 6.51 -3.13 6.92
C SER A 36 5.99 -2.20 5.80
N PRO A 37 6.02 -0.87 5.96
CA PRO A 37 5.65 0.07 4.87
C PRO A 37 6.54 -0.10 3.62
N LEU A 38 7.77 -0.57 3.80
CA LEU A 38 8.72 -0.86 2.71
C LEU A 38 8.69 -2.31 2.23
N ALA A 39 7.74 -3.11 2.72
CA ALA A 39 7.57 -4.52 2.38
C ALA A 39 8.90 -5.29 2.39
N GLY A 40 9.56 -5.40 3.55
CA GLY A 40 10.85 -6.12 3.67
C GLY A 40 12.02 -5.52 2.88
N GLY A 41 11.86 -4.32 2.31
CA GLY A 41 12.83 -3.66 1.45
C GLY A 41 12.49 -3.70 -0.04
N PHE A 42 11.41 -4.39 -0.46
CA PHE A 42 11.01 -4.51 -1.86
C PHE A 42 10.87 -3.13 -2.52
N LEU A 43 10.27 -2.19 -1.78
CA LEU A 43 9.91 -0.85 -2.23
C LEU A 43 11.04 0.18 -2.07
N THR A 44 12.29 -0.26 -1.91
CA THR A 44 13.44 0.65 -1.65
C THR A 44 14.24 1.03 -2.89
N GLY A 45 13.88 0.49 -4.07
CA GLY A 45 14.65 0.69 -5.30
C GLY A 45 15.77 -0.34 -5.54
N LYS A 46 16.01 -1.25 -4.59
CA LYS A 46 16.98 -2.35 -4.71
C LYS A 46 16.54 -3.47 -5.66
N TYR A 47 15.24 -3.54 -5.96
CA TYR A 47 14.65 -4.58 -6.79
C TYR A 47 14.13 -3.98 -8.10
N ARG A 48 13.97 -4.83 -9.10
CA ARG A 48 13.23 -4.55 -10.32
C ARG A 48 12.03 -5.50 -10.44
N PRO A 49 11.01 -5.18 -11.25
CA PRO A 49 9.93 -6.11 -11.55
C PRO A 49 10.45 -7.51 -11.91
N GLY A 50 9.84 -8.55 -11.36
CA GLY A 50 10.26 -9.95 -11.49
C GLY A 50 11.44 -10.37 -10.60
N GLN A 51 12.11 -9.43 -9.92
CA GLN A 51 13.19 -9.73 -8.99
C GLN A 51 12.65 -9.90 -7.56
N ARG A 52 13.07 -10.97 -6.88
CA ARG A 52 12.72 -11.23 -5.47
C ARG A 52 13.91 -11.36 -4.53
N VAL A 53 15.12 -11.48 -5.09
CA VAL A 53 16.37 -11.55 -4.34
C VAL A 53 17.30 -10.43 -4.81
N ALA A 54 17.85 -9.68 -3.87
CA ALA A 54 18.86 -8.65 -4.11
C ALA A 54 20.06 -8.86 -3.18
N PRO A 55 21.31 -8.69 -3.66
CA PRO A 55 22.51 -8.85 -2.85
C PRO A 55 22.56 -7.96 -1.61
N GLY A 56 22.96 -8.52 -0.46
CA GLY A 56 23.08 -7.82 0.82
C GLY A 56 21.73 -7.34 1.40
N ALA A 57 20.61 -7.78 0.82
CA ALA A 57 19.27 -7.45 1.30
C ALA A 57 18.71 -8.58 2.16
N ARG A 58 17.69 -8.24 2.97
CA ARG A 58 16.94 -9.21 3.80
C ARG A 58 16.33 -10.36 2.98
N SER A 59 16.23 -10.20 1.67
CA SER A 59 15.80 -11.25 0.75
C SER A 59 16.71 -12.46 0.73
N GLU A 60 18.03 -12.28 0.91
CA GLU A 60 19.00 -13.38 0.91
C GLU A 60 18.85 -14.26 2.14
N GLU A 61 18.33 -13.70 3.23
CA GLU A 61 17.99 -14.41 4.46
C GLU A 61 16.62 -15.12 4.37
N GLY A 62 16.01 -15.16 3.17
CA GLY A 62 14.80 -15.94 2.89
C GLY A 62 13.47 -15.25 3.15
N TRP A 63 13.41 -13.91 3.21
CA TRP A 63 12.17 -13.13 3.43
C TRP A 63 11.28 -13.75 4.52
N ALA A 64 11.59 -13.56 5.80
CA ALA A 64 10.88 -14.25 6.89
C ALA A 64 9.34 -14.33 6.74
N TYR A 65 8.68 -13.27 6.23
CA TYR A 65 7.22 -13.14 6.18
C TYR A 65 6.61 -12.31 5.02
N PRO A 66 7.21 -11.23 4.47
CA PRO A 66 6.43 -10.26 3.69
C PRO A 66 6.02 -10.72 2.28
N GLN A 67 6.87 -11.44 1.55
CA GLN A 67 6.65 -11.74 0.13
C GLN A 67 5.42 -12.62 -0.12
N ARG A 68 5.12 -13.54 0.80
CA ARG A 68 3.99 -14.47 0.66
C ARG A 68 2.62 -13.79 0.64
N TYR A 69 2.57 -12.53 1.06
CA TYR A 69 1.36 -11.70 1.10
C TYR A 69 1.32 -10.65 0.00
N PHE A 70 2.31 -10.63 -0.90
CA PHE A 70 2.32 -9.66 -1.99
C PHE A 70 1.13 -9.91 -2.89
N ALA A 71 0.43 -8.82 -3.21
CA ALA A 71 -0.63 -8.84 -4.19
C ALA A 71 -0.10 -9.23 -5.57
N ALA A 72 -0.98 -9.75 -6.42
CA ALA A 72 -0.61 -10.19 -7.78
C ALA A 72 -0.02 -9.05 -8.62
N ASN A 73 -0.45 -7.81 -8.38
CA ASN A 73 0.02 -6.58 -9.02
C ASN A 73 1.25 -5.95 -8.36
N ALA A 74 2.04 -6.71 -7.59
CA ALA A 74 3.18 -6.17 -6.85
C ALA A 74 4.30 -5.67 -7.76
N ASP A 75 4.53 -6.31 -8.91
CA ASP A 75 5.57 -5.91 -9.86
C ASP A 75 5.20 -4.64 -10.62
N GLU A 76 3.93 -4.50 -11.00
CA GLU A 76 3.36 -3.30 -11.61
C GLU A 76 3.40 -2.14 -10.62
N SER A 77 3.04 -2.39 -9.35
CA SER A 77 3.14 -1.40 -8.28
C SER A 77 4.58 -0.95 -8.05
N LEU A 78 5.54 -1.89 -8.12
CA LEU A 78 6.97 -1.55 -8.04
C LEU A 78 7.40 -0.69 -9.24
N ALA A 79 7.00 -1.03 -10.46
CA ALA A 79 7.35 -0.26 -11.66
C ALA A 79 6.88 1.19 -11.54
N VAL A 80 5.60 1.41 -11.23
CA VAL A 80 5.03 2.75 -11.06
C VAL A 80 5.68 3.50 -9.90
N LEU A 81 6.01 2.82 -8.80
CA LEU A 81 6.75 3.45 -7.70
C LEU A 81 8.12 3.97 -8.14
N LEU A 82 8.86 3.21 -8.94
CA LEU A 82 10.17 3.62 -9.44
C LEU A 82 10.07 4.84 -10.35
N GLU A 83 9.10 4.85 -11.27
CA GLU A 83 8.81 6.00 -12.16
C GLU A 83 8.45 7.25 -11.37
N VAL A 84 7.48 7.15 -10.45
CA VAL A 84 7.06 8.28 -9.61
C VAL A 84 8.21 8.80 -8.74
N ALA A 85 9.06 7.91 -8.22
CA ALA A 85 10.22 8.33 -7.45
C ALA A 85 11.23 9.12 -8.28
N GLU A 86 11.49 8.69 -9.51
CA GLU A 86 12.35 9.39 -10.47
C GLU A 86 11.78 10.78 -10.83
N GLU A 87 10.49 10.85 -11.21
CA GLU A 87 9.80 12.10 -11.55
C GLU A 87 9.85 13.12 -10.41
N LEU A 88 9.73 12.66 -9.16
CA LEU A 88 9.75 13.53 -7.97
C LEU A 88 11.16 13.83 -7.45
N GLY A 89 12.20 13.20 -8.00
CA GLY A 89 13.57 13.31 -7.49
C GLY A 89 13.72 12.81 -6.05
N ARG A 90 12.97 11.75 -5.68
CA ARG A 90 12.92 11.18 -4.33
C ARG A 90 13.36 9.72 -4.37
N SER A 91 13.78 9.15 -3.25
CA SER A 91 14.04 7.71 -3.21
C SER A 91 12.71 6.93 -3.27
N PRO A 92 12.68 5.72 -3.86
CA PRO A 92 11.49 4.88 -3.82
C PRO A 92 11.01 4.58 -2.39
N ALA A 93 11.94 4.49 -1.44
CA ALA A 93 11.61 4.31 -0.03
C ALA A 93 10.84 5.50 0.54
N GLN A 94 11.28 6.73 0.24
CA GLN A 94 10.57 7.95 0.64
C GLN A 94 9.15 8.00 0.07
N VAL A 95 8.99 7.71 -1.22
CA VAL A 95 7.68 7.72 -1.89
C VAL A 95 6.76 6.65 -1.31
N ALA A 96 7.24 5.43 -1.10
CA ALA A 96 6.44 4.35 -0.53
C ALA A 96 5.97 4.66 0.92
N ILE A 97 6.87 5.18 1.77
CA ILE A 97 6.51 5.59 3.14
C ILE A 97 5.53 6.76 3.10
N ARG A 98 5.78 7.77 2.25
CA ARG A 98 4.88 8.92 2.10
C ARG A 98 3.50 8.47 1.64
N TRP A 99 3.40 7.59 0.65
CA TRP A 99 2.13 7.04 0.18
C TRP A 99 1.35 6.38 1.32
N VAL A 100 1.99 5.56 2.15
CA VAL A 100 1.37 4.95 3.34
C VAL A 100 0.82 6.03 4.28
N LEU A 101 1.56 7.10 4.52
CA LEU A 101 1.16 8.21 5.39
C LEU A 101 0.09 9.12 4.78
N GLU A 102 -0.17 9.05 3.47
CA GLU A 102 -1.30 9.76 2.83
C GLU A 102 -2.64 9.02 2.98
N GLN A 103 -2.62 7.76 3.43
CA GLN A 103 -3.83 6.96 3.53
C GLN A 103 -4.70 7.40 4.73
N PRO A 104 -6.01 7.66 4.55
CA PRO A 104 -6.82 8.42 5.51
C PRO A 104 -6.89 7.88 6.95
N ALA A 105 -6.66 6.59 7.15
CA ALA A 105 -6.73 5.94 8.46
C ALA A 105 -5.37 5.72 9.13
N ILE A 106 -4.27 5.94 8.39
CA ILE A 106 -2.94 5.62 8.88
C ILE A 106 -2.43 6.77 9.74
N THR A 107 -2.14 6.46 11.01
CA THR A 107 -1.66 7.45 11.98
C THR A 107 -0.13 7.50 12.00
N SER A 108 0.53 6.35 11.82
CA SER A 108 1.99 6.27 11.79
C SER A 108 2.48 5.05 11.01
N ALA A 109 3.74 5.10 10.60
CA ALA A 109 4.43 4.00 9.92
C ALA A 109 5.71 3.64 10.67
N ILE A 110 5.88 2.35 10.96
CA ILE A 110 7.05 1.80 11.64
C ILE A 110 8.09 1.47 10.59
N VAL A 111 9.12 2.33 10.51
CA VAL A 111 10.21 2.21 9.53
C VAL A 111 11.44 1.57 10.16
N GLY A 112 11.93 0.50 9.56
CA GLY A 112 13.20 -0.13 9.92
C GLY A 112 14.31 0.28 8.97
N ALA A 113 15.54 0.33 9.47
CA ALA A 113 16.75 0.60 8.68
C ALA A 113 17.91 -0.25 9.21
N ARG A 114 18.81 -0.68 8.32
CA ARG A 114 20.05 -1.38 8.69
C ARG A 114 21.25 -0.43 8.79
N THR A 115 21.15 0.75 8.19
CA THR A 115 22.21 1.77 8.19
C THR A 115 21.63 3.13 8.59
N LEU A 116 22.48 4.02 9.09
CA LEU A 116 22.10 5.39 9.42
C LEU A 116 21.62 6.17 8.20
N GLU A 117 22.21 5.92 7.03
CA GLU A 117 21.81 6.53 5.77
C GLU A 117 20.37 6.16 5.40
N GLN A 118 20.01 4.87 5.49
CA GLN A 118 18.63 4.42 5.28
C GLN A 118 17.66 5.06 6.28
N ALA A 119 18.06 5.18 7.54
CA ALA A 119 17.23 5.81 8.57
C ALA A 119 16.98 7.29 8.24
N ARG A 120 18.03 8.03 7.87
CA ARG A 120 17.93 9.43 7.45
C ARG A 120 17.03 9.58 6.23
N ASP A 121 17.24 8.76 5.21
CA ASP A 121 16.43 8.77 3.99
C ASP A 121 14.95 8.52 4.29
N ASN A 122 14.63 7.50 5.09
CA ASN A 122 13.27 7.19 5.50
C ASN A 122 12.59 8.36 6.24
N PHE A 123 13.32 9.07 7.12
CA PHE A 123 12.75 10.19 7.88
C PHE A 123 12.39 11.40 7.02
N LEU A 124 13.05 11.58 5.88
CA LEU A 124 12.71 12.65 4.93
C LEU A 124 11.33 12.44 4.30
N ALA A 125 10.74 11.23 4.37
CA ALA A 125 9.37 10.97 3.91
C ALA A 125 8.31 11.80 4.65
N GLY A 126 8.55 12.19 5.91
CA GLY A 126 7.58 12.95 6.72
C GLY A 126 7.50 14.44 6.38
N GLY A 127 8.47 14.99 5.64
CA GLY A 127 8.62 16.44 5.42
C GLY A 127 7.89 17.00 4.20
N TRP A 128 7.14 16.18 3.47
CA TRP A 128 6.47 16.57 2.22
C TRP A 128 5.15 15.84 2.04
N LYS A 129 4.40 16.20 0.98
CA LYS A 129 3.15 15.58 0.57
C LYS A 129 3.27 15.02 -0.83
N LEU A 130 2.66 13.86 -1.07
CA LEU A 130 2.62 13.27 -2.40
C LEU A 130 1.70 14.12 -3.31
N PRO A 131 2.15 14.53 -4.50
CA PRO A 131 1.27 15.20 -5.48
C PRO A 131 0.05 14.33 -5.80
N GLY A 132 -1.09 14.97 -6.10
CA GLY A 132 -2.37 14.27 -6.25
C GLY A 132 -2.37 13.24 -7.38
N ASP A 133 -1.74 13.57 -8.50
CA ASP A 133 -1.56 12.69 -9.67
C ASP A 133 -0.66 11.48 -9.34
N ALA A 134 0.46 11.70 -8.65
CA ALA A 134 1.34 10.64 -8.19
C ALA A 134 0.64 9.71 -7.18
N LEU A 135 -0.11 10.28 -6.23
CA LEU A 135 -0.91 9.53 -5.26
C LEU A 135 -1.97 8.68 -5.95
N GLU A 136 -2.69 9.24 -6.93
CA GLU A 136 -3.72 8.54 -7.68
C GLU A 136 -3.15 7.39 -8.51
N ARG A 137 -2.04 7.61 -9.25
CA ARG A 137 -1.34 6.54 -9.98
C ARG A 137 -0.96 5.37 -9.08
N LEU A 138 -0.38 5.67 -7.92
CA LEU A 138 0.01 4.66 -6.95
C LEU A 138 -1.19 3.96 -6.30
N ASN A 139 -2.28 4.69 -6.03
CA ASN A 139 -3.51 4.12 -5.51
C ASN A 139 -4.16 3.16 -6.51
N GLU A 140 -4.20 3.50 -7.79
CA GLU A 140 -4.84 2.68 -8.82
C GLU A 140 -4.02 1.44 -9.14
N VAL A 141 -2.71 1.59 -9.40
CA VAL A 141 -1.86 0.45 -9.77
C VAL A 141 -1.82 -0.62 -8.68
N SER A 142 -1.88 -0.20 -7.41
CA SER A 142 -1.80 -1.10 -6.26
C SER A 142 -3.16 -1.59 -5.75
N ARG A 143 -4.28 -1.10 -6.32
CA ARG A 143 -5.63 -1.45 -5.87
C ARG A 143 -5.85 -2.96 -5.94
N LEU A 144 -6.41 -3.54 -4.88
CA LEU A 144 -6.82 -4.96 -4.89
C LEU A 144 -8.15 -5.13 -5.63
N PRO A 145 -8.34 -6.26 -6.33
CA PRO A 145 -9.66 -6.64 -6.84
C PRO A 145 -10.68 -6.71 -5.71
N GLU A 146 -11.91 -6.28 -5.98
CA GLU A 146 -13.01 -6.44 -5.03
C GLU A 146 -13.23 -7.93 -4.74
N ARG A 147 -13.42 -8.28 -3.46
CA ARG A 147 -13.79 -9.65 -3.06
C ARG A 147 -15.30 -9.76 -2.87
N TYR A 148 -15.80 -10.99 -2.74
CA TYR A 148 -17.18 -11.22 -2.29
C TYR A 148 -17.37 -10.63 -0.88
N PRO A 149 -18.51 -9.96 -0.57
CA PRO A 149 -19.70 -9.81 -1.42
C PRO A 149 -19.65 -8.61 -2.37
N LYS A 150 -18.74 -7.65 -2.19
CA LYS A 150 -18.69 -6.38 -2.95
C LYS A 150 -18.67 -6.62 -4.47
N ALA A 151 -17.80 -7.51 -4.94
CA ALA A 151 -17.69 -7.85 -6.36
C ALA A 151 -19.01 -8.39 -6.95
N MET A 152 -19.75 -9.18 -6.18
CA MET A 152 -21.06 -9.70 -6.59
C MET A 152 -22.11 -8.59 -6.60
N GLU A 153 -22.17 -7.79 -5.53
CA GLU A 153 -23.17 -6.73 -5.35
C GLU A 153 -23.04 -5.61 -6.38
N LYS A 154 -21.82 -5.26 -6.79
CA LYS A 154 -21.58 -4.25 -7.82
C LYS A 154 -22.30 -4.59 -9.12
N SER A 155 -22.12 -5.83 -9.61
CA SER A 155 -22.82 -6.34 -10.79
C SER A 155 -24.35 -6.40 -10.59
N MET A 156 -24.83 -6.62 -9.37
CA MET A 156 -26.26 -6.67 -9.08
C MET A 156 -26.89 -5.28 -9.13
N ARG A 157 -26.20 -4.25 -8.64
CA ARG A 157 -26.67 -2.86 -8.73
C ARG A 157 -26.83 -2.44 -10.20
N GLU A 158 -25.82 -2.72 -11.01
CA GLU A 158 -25.84 -2.44 -12.45
C GLU A 158 -26.99 -3.18 -13.15
N ARG A 159 -27.14 -4.50 -12.88
CA ARG A 159 -28.25 -5.30 -13.42
C ARG A 159 -29.63 -4.78 -13.00
N ARG A 160 -29.81 -4.39 -11.73
CA ARG A 160 -31.06 -3.81 -11.23
C ARG A 160 -31.38 -2.48 -11.91
N ALA A 161 -30.39 -1.61 -12.10
CA ALA A 161 -30.57 -0.34 -12.78
C ALA A 161 -30.96 -0.53 -14.25
N GLN A 162 -30.37 -1.50 -14.96
CA GLN A 162 -30.75 -1.83 -16.33
C GLN A 162 -32.17 -2.40 -16.42
N ALA A 163 -32.59 -3.23 -15.46
CA ALA A 163 -33.94 -3.80 -15.44
C ALA A 163 -35.05 -2.74 -15.30
N LEU A 164 -34.77 -1.62 -14.62
CA LEU A 164 -35.71 -0.50 -14.50
C LEU A 164 -35.93 0.27 -15.83
N ASN A 165 -34.97 0.18 -16.76
CA ASN A 165 -35.01 0.87 -18.05
C ASN A 165 -35.53 -0.01 -19.20
N MET A 166 -36.03 -1.23 -18.92
CA MET A 166 -36.65 -2.03 -19.96
C MET A 166 -38.05 -1.50 -20.28
N PRO A 167 -38.39 -1.22 -21.55
CA PRO A 167 -39.75 -0.91 -21.93
C PRO A 167 -40.66 -2.09 -21.58
N SER A 168 -41.77 -1.81 -20.91
CA SER A 168 -42.82 -2.80 -20.68
C SER A 168 -43.40 -3.25 -22.02
N LEU A 169 -43.53 -4.57 -22.20
CA LEU A 169 -44.20 -5.20 -23.34
C LEU A 169 -45.66 -4.74 -23.47
#